data_AF-A0A3N7HNM5-F1
#
_entry.id   AF-A0A3N7HNM5-F1
#
_cell.length_a   1.000
_cell.length_b   1.000
_cell.length_c   1.000
_cell.angle_alpha   90.00
_cell.angle_beta   90.00
_cell.angle_gamma   90.00
#
_symmetry.space_group_name_H-M   'P 1'
#
loop_
_entity.id
_entity.type
_entity.pdbx_description
1 polymer ?
#
loop_
_entity_poly.entity_id
_entity_poly.type
_entity_poly.pdbx_seq_one_letter_code
_entity_poly.pdbx_strand_id
1 'polypeptide(L)'
;MPSLCRLAAPRPGPVLLGLLIALGTCTSSFGAPDCRLKAVELPVTMTGLRAVATVGINGKDVPLTVDSGAFFSFLTDAAVEQLGLPVTRPNREIQVEGLTGRVDTRLTTVKRLRLQKGEIPDVEFVVGGNEPGSGTMGLLGRNFLAFTDTEYDLAHGMIRLMFPEGDCQEVNLAYWAGDKAVSELALPRDPRYRTPAIIAAVQVNGEEVRALFDTGARSALSLAAARRAGLKDADMKPHGLIYGAGRGEAKAWTAPVREVTIGDETIKNSILKIGDFHMDDADMLIGIDFFLSHRVYVSKSRRRMFFTYAGGPVFSLDTATPGQAAAPAAEEGAAVEQPKDAAGYARRGAAFAARKALAPALADLDRACELAPDVADYFLRRAEVHIALKQSSEALRDVNTALRLDPTHAQARLLRAGYRANTDDRDGALDDLQALDKAVAPQDHVRRDMGRLYRILDRQDLAVLQWNHWIAAHRNQVDLHEVLNERCWAKALLGIELDQALKDCDEALERKPQTAAYLDSRAWVHLRRGELRDALSDFDRSLRIRPKQAWTLYGRGIVRIRLGQAEEGRIDLDSARALLPSIDAATARHGVSQADWAERPAVTK
;
A
#
# COMPACT_ATOMS: atom_id res chain seq x y z
N MET A 1 -21.85 -27.14 -9.06
CA MET A 1 -20.40 -27.10 -8.76
C MET A 1 -19.64 -26.90 -10.06
N PRO A 2 -19.12 -25.70 -10.36
CA PRO A 2 -18.16 -25.54 -11.44
C PRO A 2 -16.75 -25.69 -10.88
N SER A 3 -15.98 -26.56 -11.54
CA SER A 3 -14.59 -26.89 -11.28
C SER A 3 -13.67 -25.70 -11.56
N LEU A 4 -12.92 -25.27 -10.55
CA LEU A 4 -11.83 -24.29 -10.65
C LEU A 4 -10.78 -24.76 -11.67
N CYS A 5 -10.79 -24.18 -12.86
CA CYS A 5 -9.76 -24.42 -13.88
C CYS A 5 -8.52 -23.59 -13.51
N ARG A 6 -7.49 -24.30 -13.03
CA ARG A 6 -6.23 -23.75 -12.52
C ARG A 6 -5.31 -23.35 -13.67
N LEU A 7 -4.72 -22.15 -13.59
CA LEU A 7 -3.54 -21.80 -14.39
C LEU A 7 -2.45 -22.84 -14.13
N ALA A 8 -2.17 -23.68 -15.13
CA ALA A 8 -0.96 -24.47 -15.11
C ALA A 8 0.21 -23.50 -15.26
N ALA A 9 0.96 -23.26 -14.18
CA ALA A 9 2.22 -22.52 -14.26
C ALA A 9 3.03 -23.08 -15.46
N PRO A 10 3.50 -22.22 -16.39
CA PRO A 10 4.33 -22.67 -17.49
C PRO A 10 5.51 -23.43 -16.89
N ARG A 11 5.88 -24.56 -17.51
CA ARG A 11 7.17 -25.18 -17.21
C ARG A 11 8.21 -24.07 -17.38
N PRO A 12 9.07 -23.75 -16.40
CA PRO A 12 10.38 -23.26 -16.77
C PRO A 12 10.95 -24.36 -17.67
N GLY A 13 11.03 -24.10 -18.98
CA GLY A 13 11.76 -25.00 -19.85
C GLY A 13 13.18 -25.17 -19.28
N PRO A 14 13.90 -26.24 -19.60
CA PRO A 14 15.30 -26.42 -19.18
C PRO A 14 16.18 -25.19 -19.49
N VAL A 15 15.75 -24.34 -20.42
CA VAL A 15 16.31 -23.02 -20.76
C VAL A 15 16.22 -21.98 -19.63
N LEU A 16 15.12 -21.90 -18.86
CA LEU A 16 14.98 -20.92 -17.75
C LEU A 16 15.93 -21.26 -16.60
N LEU A 17 16.14 -22.56 -16.34
CA LEU A 17 17.09 -23.08 -15.36
C LEU A 17 18.54 -22.84 -15.83
N GLY A 18 18.81 -23.01 -17.13
CA GLY A 18 20.13 -22.75 -17.72
C GLY A 18 20.54 -21.28 -17.73
N LEU A 19 19.61 -20.34 -17.95
CA LEU A 19 19.92 -18.90 -17.98
C LEU A 19 20.15 -18.31 -16.58
N LEU A 20 19.35 -18.67 -15.57
CA LEU A 20 19.53 -18.18 -14.19
C LEU A 20 20.84 -18.70 -13.55
N ILE A 21 21.30 -19.90 -13.90
CA ILE A 21 22.52 -20.51 -13.35
C ILE A 21 23.80 -19.90 -13.97
N ALA A 22 23.74 -19.35 -15.19
CA ALA A 22 24.87 -18.66 -15.83
C ALA A 22 25.12 -17.24 -15.27
N LEU A 23 24.20 -16.72 -14.45
CA LEU A 23 24.19 -15.33 -13.99
C LEU A 23 24.77 -15.22 -12.58
N GLY A 24 26.10 -15.05 -12.51
CA GLY A 24 26.79 -14.45 -11.36
C GLY A 24 26.40 -15.00 -10.00
N THR A 25 26.59 -16.31 -9.79
CA THR A 25 26.46 -16.95 -8.48
C THR A 25 27.46 -16.33 -7.51
N CYS A 26 27.00 -15.74 -6.41
CA CYS A 26 27.83 -15.75 -5.20
C CYS A 26 27.85 -17.21 -4.73
N THR A 27 28.91 -17.94 -5.10
CA THR A 27 29.18 -19.25 -4.51
C THR A 27 29.68 -19.01 -3.10
N SER A 28 28.76 -18.94 -2.17
CA SER A 28 29.10 -19.17 -0.78
C SER A 28 28.83 -20.65 -0.49
N SER A 29 29.90 -21.43 -0.35
CA SER A 29 29.81 -22.80 0.14
C SER A 29 29.41 -22.77 1.61
N PHE A 30 28.11 -22.60 1.86
CA PHE A 30 27.52 -22.76 3.18
C PHE A 30 26.88 -24.15 3.22
N GLY A 31 27.64 -25.14 3.66
CA GLY A 31 27.17 -26.51 3.79
C GLY A 31 28.30 -27.52 3.99
N ALA A 32 27.94 -28.69 4.53
CA ALA A 32 28.76 -29.90 4.50
C ALA A 32 29.27 -30.17 3.06
N PRO A 33 30.38 -30.91 2.86
CA PRO A 33 31.03 -31.07 1.54
C PRO A 33 30.09 -31.44 0.38
N ASP A 34 28.93 -32.04 0.66
CA ASP A 34 27.93 -32.50 -0.31
C ASP A 34 26.71 -31.57 -0.51
N CYS A 35 26.57 -30.44 0.20
CA CYS A 35 25.50 -29.46 0.00
C CYS A 35 26.06 -28.08 -0.35
N ARG A 36 25.70 -27.55 -1.52
CA ARG A 36 26.07 -26.20 -1.97
C ARG A 36 24.82 -25.36 -2.19
N LEU A 37 24.73 -24.21 -1.51
CA LEU A 37 23.64 -23.26 -1.68
C LEU A 37 24.09 -22.14 -2.63
N LYS A 38 23.50 -22.09 -3.82
CA LYS A 38 23.63 -20.94 -4.74
C LYS A 38 22.48 -19.98 -4.52
N ALA A 39 22.74 -18.68 -4.63
CA ALA A 39 21.73 -17.66 -4.42
C ALA A 39 21.68 -16.68 -5.59
N VAL A 40 20.46 -16.31 -5.99
CA VAL A 40 20.19 -15.10 -6.77
C VAL A 40 19.62 -14.06 -5.83
N GLU A 41 20.33 -12.96 -5.66
CA GLU A 41 19.94 -11.86 -4.78
C GLU A 41 18.93 -10.93 -5.46
N LEU A 42 17.88 -10.62 -4.72
CA LEU A 42 16.86 -9.65 -5.07
C LEU A 42 16.84 -8.57 -3.98
N PRO A 43 17.52 -7.44 -4.18
CA PRO A 43 17.46 -6.35 -3.22
C PRO A 43 16.05 -5.82 -3.07
N VAL A 44 15.65 -5.60 -1.83
CA VAL A 44 14.32 -5.11 -1.48
C VAL A 44 14.47 -3.88 -0.64
N THR A 45 13.76 -2.82 -1.01
CA THR A 45 13.72 -1.62 -0.19
C THR A 45 12.35 -1.46 0.45
N MET A 46 12.33 -1.23 1.75
CA MET A 46 11.09 -0.97 2.45
C MET A 46 10.59 0.43 2.11
N THR A 47 9.34 0.53 1.65
CA THR A 47 8.64 1.81 1.45
C THR A 47 7.40 1.82 2.33
N GLY A 48 7.53 2.44 3.50
CA GLY A 48 6.62 2.17 4.62
C GLY A 48 6.68 0.69 5.02
N LEU A 49 5.53 0.02 5.10
CA LEU A 49 5.44 -1.42 5.41
C LEU A 49 5.37 -2.30 4.15
N ARG A 50 5.90 -1.84 3.02
CA ARG A 50 5.93 -2.62 1.77
C ARG A 50 7.35 -2.97 1.39
N ALA A 51 7.59 -4.26 1.18
CA ALA A 51 8.81 -4.76 0.58
C ALA A 51 8.75 -4.49 -0.93
N VAL A 52 9.58 -3.59 -1.45
CA VAL A 52 9.58 -3.23 -2.89
C VAL A 52 10.87 -3.73 -3.54
N ALA A 53 10.71 -4.54 -4.59
CA ALA A 53 11.78 -4.93 -5.49
C ALA A 53 11.63 -4.19 -6.82
N THR A 54 12.72 -3.58 -7.30
CA THR A 54 12.73 -2.88 -8.58
C THR A 54 13.25 -3.82 -9.66
N VAL A 55 12.44 -4.06 -10.69
CA VAL A 55 12.78 -4.87 -11.86
C VAL A 55 12.77 -4.01 -13.11
N GLY A 56 13.53 -4.40 -14.14
CA GLY A 56 13.51 -3.70 -15.42
C GLY A 56 12.49 -4.32 -16.38
N ILE A 57 11.58 -3.52 -16.92
CA ILE A 57 10.62 -3.91 -17.96
C ILE A 57 10.67 -2.86 -19.08
N ASN A 58 10.88 -3.29 -20.32
CA ASN A 58 10.99 -2.40 -21.48
C ASN A 58 12.00 -1.24 -21.27
N GLY A 59 13.11 -1.51 -20.59
CA GLY A 59 14.15 -0.52 -20.29
C GLY A 59 13.80 0.48 -19.17
N LYS A 60 12.63 0.37 -18.54
CA LYS A 60 12.22 1.19 -17.39
C LYS A 60 12.35 0.40 -16.10
N ASP A 61 12.70 1.10 -15.02
CA ASP A 61 12.65 0.54 -13.68
C ASP A 61 11.19 0.52 -13.19
N VAL A 62 10.77 -0.65 -12.73
CA VAL A 62 9.39 -0.94 -12.33
C VAL A 62 9.42 -1.45 -10.89
N PRO A 63 8.99 -0.62 -9.92
CA PRO A 63 8.89 -1.03 -8.53
C PRO A 63 7.68 -1.97 -8.35
N LEU A 64 7.92 -3.17 -7.84
CA LEU A 64 6.90 -4.17 -7.55
C LEU A 64 6.94 -4.53 -6.06
N THR A 65 5.77 -4.58 -5.43
CA THR A 65 5.65 -5.09 -4.07
C THR A 65 5.96 -6.60 -4.06
N VAL A 66 6.75 -7.09 -3.11
CA VAL A 66 6.99 -8.52 -2.94
C VAL A 66 5.87 -9.10 -2.09
N ASP A 67 5.13 -10.06 -2.63
CA ASP A 67 3.97 -10.65 -1.98
C ASP A 67 4.03 -12.19 -2.06
N SER A 68 4.43 -12.83 -0.97
CA SER A 68 4.45 -14.30 -0.86
C SER A 68 3.06 -14.93 -0.71
N GLY A 69 2.04 -14.14 -0.35
CA GLY A 69 0.64 -14.55 -0.29
C GLY A 69 -0.02 -14.61 -1.67
N ALA A 70 0.41 -13.76 -2.60
CA ALA A 70 -0.12 -13.67 -3.95
C ALA A 70 0.24 -14.92 -4.77
N PHE A 71 -0.79 -15.61 -5.29
CA PHE A 71 -0.61 -16.79 -6.13
C PHE A 71 0.21 -16.51 -7.40
N PHE A 72 0.07 -15.31 -7.97
CA PHE A 72 0.69 -14.92 -9.22
C PHE A 72 1.13 -13.46 -9.17
N SER A 73 2.16 -13.12 -9.95
CA SER A 73 2.62 -11.75 -10.13
C SER A 73 1.58 -10.92 -10.89
N PHE A 74 1.36 -9.67 -10.52
CA PHE A 74 0.45 -8.79 -11.24
C PHE A 74 1.08 -7.45 -11.60
N LEU A 75 0.57 -6.84 -12.67
CA LEU A 75 0.77 -5.44 -13.01
C LEU A 75 -0.60 -4.73 -13.01
N THR A 76 -0.61 -3.48 -12.57
CA THR A 76 -1.83 -2.68 -12.55
C THR A 76 -2.23 -2.28 -13.97
N ASP A 77 -3.48 -1.85 -14.14
CA ASP A 77 -3.96 -1.28 -15.40
C ASP A 77 -3.11 -0.09 -15.85
N ALA A 78 -2.87 0.85 -14.94
CA ALA A 78 -2.01 2.00 -15.14
C ALA A 78 -0.59 1.60 -15.54
N ALA A 79 -0.01 0.59 -14.88
CA ALA A 79 1.33 0.13 -15.19
C ALA A 79 1.46 -0.43 -16.60
N VAL A 80 0.52 -1.28 -17.02
CA VAL A 80 0.55 -1.89 -18.35
C VAL A 80 0.43 -0.81 -19.44
N GLU A 81 -0.46 0.16 -19.26
CA GLU A 81 -0.60 1.29 -20.17
C GLU A 81 0.67 2.15 -20.23
N GLN A 82 1.25 2.50 -19.07
CA GLN A 82 2.49 3.29 -18.97
C GLN A 82 3.73 2.58 -19.53
N LEU A 83 3.76 1.25 -19.49
CA LEU A 83 4.83 0.41 -20.02
C LEU A 83 4.60 0.00 -21.48
N GLY A 84 3.42 0.29 -22.04
CA GLY A 84 3.06 -0.09 -23.40
C GLY A 84 3.01 -1.61 -23.61
N LEU A 85 2.59 -2.37 -22.58
CA LEU A 85 2.59 -3.83 -22.63
C LEU A 85 1.32 -4.35 -23.32
N PRO A 86 1.42 -5.36 -24.19
CA PRO A 86 0.25 -5.94 -24.82
C PRO A 86 -0.58 -6.73 -23.79
N VAL A 87 -1.89 -6.53 -23.80
CA VAL A 87 -2.82 -7.26 -22.95
C VAL A 87 -3.62 -8.25 -23.77
N THR A 88 -3.65 -9.49 -23.30
CA THR A 88 -4.45 -10.57 -23.88
C THR A 88 -5.52 -11.00 -22.89
N ARG A 89 -6.67 -11.45 -23.41
CA ARG A 89 -7.66 -12.16 -22.60
C ARG A 89 -7.41 -13.65 -22.79
N PRO A 90 -7.23 -14.43 -21.71
CA PRO A 90 -7.04 -15.86 -21.84
C PRO A 90 -8.26 -16.52 -22.51
N ASN A 91 -8.02 -17.52 -23.36
CA ASN A 91 -9.08 -18.26 -24.06
C ASN A 91 -9.96 -19.12 -23.12
N ARG A 92 -9.60 -19.22 -21.84
CA ARG A 92 -10.37 -19.85 -20.77
C ARG A 92 -10.58 -18.84 -19.65
N GLU A 93 -11.77 -18.83 -19.08
CA GLU A 93 -12.09 -18.01 -17.91
C GLU A 93 -11.25 -18.48 -16.72
N ILE A 94 -10.26 -17.68 -16.34
CA ILE A 94 -9.48 -17.86 -15.11
C ILE A 94 -10.13 -16.93 -14.09
N GLN A 95 -10.35 -17.39 -12.86
CA GLN A 95 -10.83 -16.52 -11.79
C GLN A 95 -9.71 -16.39 -10.76
N VAL A 96 -9.32 -15.14 -10.48
CA VAL A 96 -8.38 -14.81 -9.39
C VAL A 96 -9.19 -14.16 -8.28
N GLU A 97 -9.11 -14.71 -7.09
CA GLU A 97 -9.76 -14.20 -5.89
C GLU A 97 -8.70 -13.71 -4.90
N GLY A 98 -8.84 -12.47 -4.46
CA GLY A 98 -8.03 -11.87 -3.41
C GLY A 98 -8.80 -11.78 -2.09
N LEU A 99 -8.13 -11.34 -1.02
CA LEU A 99 -8.69 -11.20 0.33
C LEU A 99 -10.02 -10.42 0.37
N THR A 100 -10.22 -9.50 -0.57
CA THR A 100 -11.38 -8.62 -0.66
C THR A 100 -12.22 -8.83 -1.93
N GLY A 101 -12.09 -9.99 -2.59
CA GLY A 101 -12.94 -10.41 -3.72
C GLY A 101 -12.20 -10.64 -5.04
N ARG A 102 -12.97 -10.81 -6.13
CA ARG A 102 -12.49 -11.23 -7.45
C ARG A 102 -11.78 -10.11 -8.25
N VAL A 103 -10.78 -10.52 -9.02
CA VAL A 103 -10.01 -9.69 -9.97
C VAL A 103 -10.26 -10.18 -11.40
N ASP A 104 -10.57 -9.25 -12.32
CA ASP A 104 -10.75 -9.57 -13.74
C ASP A 104 -9.44 -10.08 -14.36
N THR A 105 -9.46 -11.25 -15.00
CA THR A 105 -8.26 -11.92 -15.46
C THR A 105 -7.87 -11.53 -16.88
N ARG A 106 -7.03 -10.52 -16.97
CA ARG A 106 -6.25 -10.22 -18.17
C ARG A 106 -4.80 -10.64 -17.95
N LEU A 107 -4.08 -10.91 -19.02
CA LEU A 107 -2.70 -11.36 -18.98
C LEU A 107 -1.81 -10.49 -19.86
N THR A 108 -0.58 -10.30 -19.44
CA THR A 108 0.49 -9.75 -20.28
C THR A 108 1.75 -10.60 -20.12
N THR A 109 2.57 -10.63 -21.17
CA THR A 109 3.86 -11.33 -21.15
C THR A 109 4.97 -10.32 -21.33
N VAL A 110 5.79 -10.18 -20.29
CA VAL A 110 7.03 -9.40 -20.33
C VAL A 110 8.10 -10.25 -20.98
N LYS A 111 8.54 -9.85 -22.17
CA LYS A 111 9.50 -10.61 -22.97
C LYS A 111 10.85 -10.79 -22.29
N ARG A 112 11.33 -9.76 -21.60
CA ARG A 112 12.57 -9.80 -20.82
C ARG A 112 12.37 -9.00 -19.54
N LEU A 113 12.33 -9.70 -18.42
CA LEU A 113 12.29 -9.11 -17.09
C LEU A 113 13.73 -9.00 -16.57
N ARG A 114 14.27 -7.79 -16.50
CA ARG A 114 15.63 -7.56 -16.00
C ARG A 114 15.61 -7.55 -14.47
N LEU A 115 16.49 -8.35 -13.89
CA LEU A 115 16.85 -8.28 -12.46
C LEU A 115 18.17 -7.50 -12.32
N GLN A 116 18.67 -7.32 -11.10
CA GLN A 116 20.00 -6.70 -10.92
C GLN A 116 21.10 -7.43 -11.67
N LYS A 117 21.04 -8.77 -11.69
CA LYS A 117 21.99 -9.62 -12.40
C LYS A 117 21.23 -10.54 -13.35
N GLY A 118 21.08 -10.07 -14.59
CA GLY A 118 20.54 -10.83 -15.71
C GLY A 118 19.05 -10.62 -15.98
N GLU A 119 18.51 -11.47 -16.84
CA GLU A 119 17.16 -11.32 -17.38
C GLU A 119 16.43 -12.66 -17.40
N ILE A 120 15.13 -12.61 -17.14
CA ILE A 120 14.24 -13.76 -17.25
C ILE A 120 13.34 -13.56 -18.47
N PRO A 121 13.35 -14.47 -19.45
CA PRO A 121 12.53 -14.36 -20.63
C PRO A 121 11.07 -14.77 -20.35
N ASP A 122 10.15 -14.16 -21.10
CA ASP A 122 8.73 -14.54 -21.19
C ASP A 122 8.02 -14.71 -19.84
N VAL A 123 8.16 -13.72 -18.95
CA VAL A 123 7.49 -13.70 -17.65
C VAL A 123 6.05 -13.22 -17.80
N GLU A 124 5.10 -14.07 -17.43
CA GLU A 124 3.68 -13.72 -17.44
C GLU A 124 3.28 -12.96 -16.16
N PHE A 125 2.42 -11.96 -16.35
CA PHE A 125 1.76 -11.19 -15.28
C PHE A 125 0.26 -11.21 -15.49
N VAL A 126 -0.49 -11.31 -14.39
CA VAL A 126 -1.91 -10.96 -14.37
C VAL A 126 -2.03 -9.43 -14.45
N VAL A 127 -3.02 -8.93 -15.18
CA VAL A 127 -3.28 -7.50 -15.32
C VAL A 127 -4.56 -7.14 -14.58
N GLY A 128 -4.44 -6.32 -13.55
CA GLY A 128 -5.55 -5.86 -12.72
C GLY A 128 -5.15 -5.74 -11.25
N GLY A 129 -6.16 -5.69 -10.39
CA GLY A 129 -5.99 -5.47 -8.95
C GLY A 129 -5.83 -4.00 -8.59
N ASN A 130 -5.78 -3.73 -7.30
CA ASN A 130 -5.48 -2.39 -6.78
C ASN A 130 -4.00 -2.10 -6.91
N GLU A 131 -3.63 -0.85 -7.19
CA GLU A 131 -2.27 -0.39 -6.93
C GLU A 131 -1.94 -0.66 -5.47
N PRO A 132 -0.85 -1.39 -5.17
CA PRO A 132 -0.52 -1.69 -3.80
C PRO A 132 -0.27 -0.42 -2.98
N GLY A 133 0.03 0.71 -3.63
CA GLY A 133 0.36 2.00 -3.04
C GLY A 133 1.87 2.29 -3.13
N SER A 134 2.29 3.45 -2.62
CA SER A 134 3.70 3.84 -2.54
C SER A 134 4.45 3.82 -3.89
N GLY A 135 3.76 4.14 -4.98
CA GLY A 135 4.33 4.19 -6.33
C GLY A 135 4.66 2.84 -6.95
N THR A 136 4.21 1.72 -6.35
CA THR A 136 4.41 0.39 -6.92
C THR A 136 3.44 0.12 -8.07
N MET A 137 3.96 -0.46 -9.14
CA MET A 137 3.25 -0.70 -10.40
C MET A 137 2.58 -2.09 -10.46
N GLY A 138 2.69 -2.85 -9.36
CA GLY A 138 2.23 -4.23 -9.29
C GLY A 138 2.88 -4.99 -8.13
N LEU A 139 2.80 -6.32 -8.18
CA LEU A 139 3.51 -7.19 -7.25
C LEU A 139 4.24 -8.34 -7.94
N LEU A 140 5.26 -8.84 -7.25
CA LEU A 140 5.92 -10.11 -7.52
C LEU A 140 5.32 -11.17 -6.59
N GLY A 141 4.65 -12.14 -7.20
CA GLY A 141 3.95 -13.21 -6.50
C GLY A 141 4.71 -14.54 -6.51
N ARG A 142 4.04 -15.60 -6.04
CA ARG A 142 4.60 -16.96 -5.90
C ARG A 142 5.07 -17.62 -7.19
N ASN A 143 4.54 -17.26 -8.36
CA ASN A 143 5.08 -17.74 -9.63
C ASN A 143 6.56 -17.36 -9.82
N PHE A 144 7.02 -16.31 -9.14
CA PHE A 144 8.42 -15.90 -9.05
C PHE A 144 9.07 -16.28 -7.71
N LEU A 145 8.39 -16.04 -6.59
CA LEU A 145 9.00 -16.22 -5.25
C LEU A 145 9.06 -17.67 -4.78
N ALA A 146 8.38 -18.60 -5.45
CA ALA A 146 8.16 -19.95 -4.95
C ALA A 146 8.51 -21.04 -5.96
N PHE A 147 9.34 -20.78 -6.98
CA PHE A 147 9.84 -21.83 -7.87
C PHE A 147 11.07 -22.58 -7.32
N THR A 148 11.82 -21.96 -6.39
CA THR A 148 12.98 -22.55 -5.69
C THR A 148 12.93 -22.18 -4.20
N ASP A 149 13.84 -22.69 -3.36
CA ASP A 149 13.92 -22.29 -1.95
C ASP A 149 14.09 -20.76 -1.83
N THR A 150 13.58 -20.16 -0.77
CA THR A 150 13.56 -18.68 -0.67
C THR A 150 13.95 -18.23 0.71
N GLU A 151 14.91 -17.32 0.76
CA GLU A 151 15.30 -16.61 1.97
C GLU A 151 14.74 -15.19 1.96
N TYR A 152 14.06 -14.82 3.05
CA TYR A 152 13.54 -13.48 3.30
C TYR A 152 14.37 -12.86 4.43
N ASP A 153 15.17 -11.85 4.08
CA ASP A 153 16.04 -11.11 4.97
C ASP A 153 15.68 -9.61 4.89
N LEU A 154 14.40 -9.31 5.16
CA LEU A 154 13.85 -7.97 4.95
C LEU A 154 14.41 -6.96 5.95
N ALA A 155 14.86 -7.41 7.13
CA ALA A 155 15.59 -6.60 8.08
C ALA A 155 16.86 -5.96 7.47
N HIS A 156 17.49 -6.63 6.50
CA HIS A 156 18.64 -6.13 5.75
C HIS A 156 18.29 -5.76 4.29
N GLY A 157 17.00 -5.74 3.95
CA GLY A 157 16.47 -5.41 2.64
C GLY A 157 16.97 -6.35 1.54
N MET A 158 16.88 -7.66 1.78
CA MET A 158 17.26 -8.67 0.81
C MET A 158 16.26 -9.81 0.76
N ILE A 159 16.03 -10.33 -0.44
CA ILE A 159 15.46 -11.65 -0.67
C ILE A 159 16.46 -12.44 -1.49
N ARG A 160 16.61 -13.73 -1.22
CA ARG A 160 17.49 -14.62 -1.98
C ARG A 160 16.70 -15.81 -2.49
N LEU A 161 16.73 -16.02 -3.80
CA LEU A 161 16.25 -17.24 -4.44
C LEU A 161 17.37 -18.26 -4.36
N MET A 162 17.16 -19.31 -3.58
CA MET A 162 18.15 -20.28 -3.18
C MET A 162 18.02 -21.53 -4.03
N PHE A 163 19.14 -22.00 -4.57
CA PHE A 163 19.26 -23.19 -5.42
C PHE A 163 20.19 -24.18 -4.71
N PRO A 164 19.63 -25.07 -3.87
CA PRO A 164 20.40 -26.13 -3.24
C PRO A 164 20.88 -27.15 -4.26
N GLU A 165 22.16 -27.47 -4.24
CA GLU A 165 22.80 -28.50 -5.05
C GLU A 165 23.41 -29.58 -4.17
N GLY A 166 23.16 -30.85 -4.50
CA GLY A 166 23.63 -32.01 -3.73
C GLY A 166 22.65 -32.43 -2.63
N ASP A 167 23.15 -33.06 -1.57
CA ASP A 167 22.32 -33.55 -0.46
C ASP A 167 22.30 -32.55 0.70
N CYS A 168 21.18 -31.83 0.80
CA CYS A 168 20.96 -30.81 1.82
C CYS A 168 19.94 -31.23 2.90
N GLN A 169 19.63 -32.52 3.05
CA GLN A 169 18.57 -32.98 3.98
C GLN A 169 18.93 -32.78 5.46
N GLU A 170 20.21 -32.96 5.81
CA GLU A 170 20.71 -32.92 7.19
C GLU A 170 21.49 -31.63 7.53
N VAL A 171 21.55 -30.66 6.60
CA VAL A 171 22.30 -29.41 6.78
C VAL A 171 21.44 -28.35 7.46
N ASN A 172 22.03 -27.55 8.36
CA ASN A 172 21.36 -26.34 8.86
C ASN A 172 21.24 -25.30 7.72
N LEU A 173 20.01 -25.07 7.26
CA LEU A 173 19.73 -24.11 6.18
C LEU A 173 19.62 -22.66 6.68
N ALA A 174 19.54 -22.44 8.00
CA ALA A 174 19.76 -21.13 8.61
C ALA A 174 21.26 -20.87 8.81
N TYR A 175 22.02 -20.93 7.72
CA TYR A 175 23.48 -20.83 7.72
C TYR A 175 24.03 -19.52 8.32
N TRP A 176 23.21 -18.47 8.38
CA TRP A 176 23.55 -17.19 9.00
C TRP A 176 23.51 -17.23 10.53
N ALA A 177 22.85 -18.22 11.13
CA ALA A 177 22.64 -18.29 12.58
C ALA A 177 23.93 -18.64 13.34
N GLY A 178 24.87 -19.34 12.69
CA GLY A 178 26.03 -19.93 13.37
C GLY A 178 25.56 -20.88 14.47
N ASP A 179 26.05 -20.67 15.70
CA ASP A 179 25.71 -21.47 16.88
C ASP A 179 24.43 -21.01 17.59
N LYS A 180 23.72 -20.01 17.06
CA LYS A 180 22.51 -19.47 17.70
C LYS A 180 21.31 -20.39 17.49
N ALA A 181 20.35 -20.26 18.40
CA ALA A 181 19.07 -20.93 18.29
C ALA A 181 18.39 -20.56 16.96
N VAL A 182 17.79 -21.57 16.33
CA VAL A 182 17.01 -21.46 15.11
C VAL A 182 15.67 -22.10 15.39
N SER A 183 14.60 -21.37 15.14
CA SER A 183 13.25 -21.92 15.23
C SER A 183 12.91 -22.66 13.94
N GLU A 184 12.30 -23.83 14.07
CA GLU A 184 11.84 -24.62 12.94
C GLU A 184 10.32 -24.72 12.89
N LEU A 185 9.76 -24.75 11.68
CA LEU A 185 8.34 -24.96 11.44
C LEU A 185 8.10 -25.91 10.27
N ALA A 186 7.36 -26.98 10.52
CA ALA A 186 6.99 -27.93 9.48
C ALA A 186 5.94 -27.33 8.54
N LEU A 187 6.11 -27.54 7.24
CA LEU A 187 5.18 -27.10 6.20
C LEU A 187 4.38 -28.31 5.70
N PRO A 188 3.04 -28.28 5.76
CA PRO A 188 2.19 -29.35 5.24
C PRO A 188 2.35 -29.50 3.73
N ARG A 189 2.17 -30.74 3.24
CA ARG A 189 2.18 -31.02 1.80
C ARG A 189 0.81 -30.70 1.23
N ASP A 190 0.75 -29.78 0.28
CA ASP A 190 -0.44 -29.58 -0.55
C ASP A 190 -0.18 -30.04 -1.99
N PRO A 191 -0.69 -31.22 -2.40
CA PRO A 191 -0.49 -31.73 -3.76
C PRO A 191 -1.29 -30.95 -4.81
N ARG A 192 -2.20 -30.05 -4.42
CA ARG A 192 -3.07 -29.29 -5.33
C ARG A 192 -2.33 -28.18 -6.07
N TYR A 193 -1.21 -27.69 -5.52
CA TYR A 193 -0.50 -26.51 -6.02
C TYR A 193 0.97 -26.80 -6.33
N ARG A 194 1.44 -26.34 -7.49
CA ARG A 194 2.87 -26.46 -7.90
C ARG A 194 3.78 -25.51 -7.13
N THR A 195 3.27 -24.30 -6.87
CA THR A 195 3.93 -23.27 -6.05
C THR A 195 3.04 -23.01 -4.83
N PRO A 196 3.06 -23.93 -3.83
CA PRO A 196 2.16 -23.84 -2.69
C PRO A 196 2.41 -22.55 -1.92
N ALA A 197 1.34 -22.00 -1.37
CA ALA A 197 1.40 -20.97 -0.36
C ALA A 197 2.23 -21.44 0.84
N ILE A 198 2.87 -20.51 1.54
CA ILE A 198 3.54 -20.83 2.80
C ILE A 198 2.47 -20.84 3.88
N ILE A 199 1.88 -22.01 4.13
CA ILE A 199 0.83 -22.19 5.14
C ILE A 199 1.36 -23.15 6.21
N ALA A 200 1.12 -22.87 7.47
CA ALA A 200 1.47 -23.77 8.57
C ALA A 200 0.45 -23.68 9.72
N ALA A 201 0.43 -24.68 10.58
CA ALA A 201 -0.30 -24.61 11.85
C ALA A 201 0.50 -23.76 12.84
N VAL A 202 -0.18 -22.82 13.51
CA VAL A 202 0.36 -22.00 14.60
C VAL A 202 -0.66 -22.01 15.73
N GLN A 203 -0.26 -21.61 16.94
CA GLN A 203 -1.19 -21.51 18.07
C GLN A 203 -1.42 -20.07 18.48
N VAL A 204 -2.66 -19.70 18.74
CA VAL A 204 -3.04 -18.41 19.33
C VAL A 204 -3.76 -18.68 20.64
N ASN A 205 -3.20 -18.22 21.76
CA ASN A 205 -3.68 -18.55 23.11
C ASN A 205 -3.84 -20.06 23.39
N GLY A 206 -3.08 -20.91 22.68
CA GLY A 206 -3.17 -22.38 22.74
C GLY A 206 -4.15 -23.01 21.75
N GLU A 207 -4.96 -22.23 21.03
CA GLU A 207 -5.84 -22.72 19.96
C GLU A 207 -5.08 -22.83 18.64
N GLU A 208 -5.16 -23.98 17.97
CA GLU A 208 -4.54 -24.18 16.66
C GLU A 208 -5.28 -23.40 15.57
N VAL A 209 -4.54 -22.63 14.77
CA VAL A 209 -5.05 -21.90 13.62
C VAL A 209 -4.12 -22.10 12.43
N ARG A 210 -4.68 -22.11 11.21
CA ARG A 210 -3.87 -22.16 9.99
C ARG A 210 -3.39 -20.77 9.61
N ALA A 211 -2.09 -20.54 9.57
CA ALA A 211 -1.50 -19.27 9.19
C ALA A 211 -0.93 -19.31 7.77
N LEU A 212 -1.26 -18.30 6.96
CA LEU A 212 -0.62 -17.97 5.69
C LEU A 212 0.48 -16.92 5.94
N PHE A 213 1.70 -17.21 5.51
CA PHE A 213 2.83 -16.27 5.59
C PHE A 213 2.87 -15.41 4.33
N ASP A 214 2.68 -14.10 4.52
CA ASP A 214 2.36 -13.16 3.46
C ASP A 214 3.15 -11.85 3.62
N THR A 215 4.23 -11.68 2.84
CA THR A 215 5.01 -10.42 2.83
C THR A 215 4.24 -9.22 2.28
N GLY A 216 3.15 -9.43 1.54
CA GLY A 216 2.30 -8.37 1.00
C GLY A 216 1.24 -7.87 1.99
N ALA A 217 1.03 -8.58 3.10
CA ALA A 217 0.03 -8.26 4.10
C ALA A 217 0.65 -7.91 5.45
N ARG A 218 -0.18 -7.39 6.34
CA ARG A 218 0.14 -7.28 7.77
C ARG A 218 -0.44 -8.47 8.50
N SER A 219 0.19 -8.85 9.60
CA SER A 219 -0.34 -9.93 10.42
C SER A 219 -1.74 -9.58 10.93
N ALA A 220 -2.67 -10.51 10.72
CA ALA A 220 -4.06 -10.36 11.12
C ALA A 220 -4.71 -11.71 11.36
N LEU A 221 -5.56 -11.80 12.37
CA LEU A 221 -6.35 -12.98 12.67
C LEU A 221 -7.80 -12.76 12.22
N SER A 222 -8.43 -13.77 11.60
CA SER A 222 -9.85 -13.67 11.27
C SER A 222 -10.70 -13.56 12.55
N LEU A 223 -11.79 -12.81 12.49
CA LEU A 223 -12.70 -12.63 13.62
C LEU A 223 -13.25 -13.96 14.14
N ALA A 224 -13.51 -14.92 13.23
CA ALA A 224 -13.93 -16.26 13.59
C ALA A 224 -12.85 -17.00 14.40
N ALA A 225 -11.60 -16.98 13.95
CA ALA A 225 -10.50 -17.64 14.66
C ALA A 225 -10.15 -16.94 15.99
N ALA A 226 -10.25 -15.60 16.05
CA ALA A 226 -10.08 -14.85 17.29
C ALA A 226 -11.05 -15.31 18.38
N ARG A 227 -12.33 -15.48 18.02
CA ARG A 227 -13.35 -15.98 18.95
C ARG A 227 -13.09 -17.43 19.38
N ARG A 228 -12.63 -18.30 18.48
CA ARG A 228 -12.21 -19.68 18.82
C ARG A 228 -11.03 -19.68 19.80
N ALA A 229 -10.06 -18.78 19.60
CA ALA A 229 -8.92 -18.58 20.48
C ALA A 229 -9.25 -17.84 21.80
N GLY A 230 -10.54 -17.67 22.12
CA GLY A 230 -11.03 -17.14 23.39
C GLY A 230 -11.01 -15.62 23.51
N LEU A 231 -10.76 -14.86 22.43
CA LEU A 231 -10.84 -13.41 22.47
C LEU A 231 -12.31 -12.97 22.55
N LYS A 232 -12.61 -12.10 23.51
CA LYS A 232 -13.97 -11.55 23.69
C LYS A 232 -14.12 -10.28 22.85
N ASP A 233 -15.31 -10.10 22.27
CA ASP A 233 -15.65 -8.88 21.51
C ASP A 233 -15.44 -7.59 22.33
N ALA A 234 -15.62 -7.64 23.66
CA ALA A 234 -15.40 -6.52 24.57
C ALA A 234 -13.91 -6.08 24.68
N ASP A 235 -12.98 -6.98 24.38
CA ASP A 235 -11.53 -6.71 24.42
C ASP A 235 -11.01 -6.19 23.06
N MET A 236 -11.87 -6.17 22.02
CA MET A 236 -11.54 -5.74 20.67
C MET A 236 -11.84 -4.25 20.48
N LYS A 237 -10.81 -3.48 20.12
CA LYS A 237 -10.93 -2.04 19.84
C LYS A 237 -11.05 -1.79 18.34
N PRO A 238 -12.06 -1.05 17.85
CA PRO A 238 -12.16 -0.71 16.42
C PRO A 238 -10.87 -0.08 15.89
N HIS A 239 -10.39 -0.56 14.73
CA HIS A 239 -9.11 -0.17 14.13
C HIS A 239 -9.23 0.10 12.62
N GLY A 240 -10.40 0.53 12.16
CA GLY A 240 -10.63 0.90 10.76
C GLY A 240 -10.97 -0.28 9.87
N LEU A 241 -10.38 -0.32 8.67
CA LEU A 241 -10.70 -1.27 7.60
C LEU A 241 -9.43 -1.97 7.11
N ILE A 242 -9.57 -3.23 6.70
CA ILE A 242 -8.54 -4.02 6.03
C ILE A 242 -8.90 -4.10 4.55
N TYR A 243 -7.88 -3.95 3.71
CA TYR A 243 -7.96 -3.99 2.25
C TYR A 243 -7.10 -5.13 1.72
N GLY A 244 -7.40 -5.57 0.49
CA GLY A 244 -6.65 -6.61 -0.21
C GLY A 244 -6.68 -6.40 -1.73
N ALA A 245 -6.36 -7.45 -2.49
CA ALA A 245 -6.30 -7.37 -3.95
C ALA A 245 -7.65 -7.20 -4.65
N GLY A 246 -8.77 -7.48 -3.96
CA GLY A 246 -10.13 -7.28 -4.47
C GLY A 246 -10.73 -5.91 -4.11
N ARG A 247 -11.95 -5.65 -4.58
CA ARG A 247 -12.63 -4.35 -4.44
C ARG A 247 -13.36 -4.12 -3.12
N GLY A 248 -13.48 -5.16 -2.29
CA GLY A 248 -14.15 -5.10 -0.99
C GLY A 248 -13.27 -4.59 0.14
N GLU A 249 -13.86 -4.56 1.33
CA GLU A 249 -13.21 -4.07 2.56
C GLU A 249 -13.73 -4.88 3.74
N ALA A 250 -12.85 -5.18 4.69
CA ALA A 250 -13.19 -5.90 5.91
C ALA A 250 -13.10 -4.97 7.13
N LYS A 251 -14.06 -5.06 8.05
CA LYS A 251 -13.97 -4.36 9.34
C LYS A 251 -12.78 -4.89 10.13
N ALA A 252 -12.09 -3.99 10.81
CA ALA A 252 -10.89 -4.33 11.55
C ALA A 252 -10.95 -3.82 13.00
N TRP A 253 -10.36 -4.61 13.88
CA TRP A 253 -10.13 -4.30 15.29
C TRP A 253 -8.68 -4.60 15.65
N THR A 254 -8.27 -4.19 16.84
CA THR A 254 -7.07 -4.66 17.51
C THR A 254 -7.46 -5.30 18.83
N ALA A 255 -6.81 -6.41 19.18
CA ALA A 255 -7.07 -7.11 20.43
C ALA A 255 -5.75 -7.57 21.08
N PRO A 256 -5.65 -7.54 22.42
CA PRO A 256 -4.54 -8.15 23.12
C PRO A 256 -4.60 -9.67 22.98
N VAL A 257 -3.46 -10.29 22.72
CA VAL A 257 -3.27 -11.73 22.61
C VAL A 257 -2.19 -12.14 23.59
N ARG A 258 -2.48 -13.15 24.41
CA ARG A 258 -1.61 -13.60 25.50
C ARG A 258 -0.34 -14.22 24.93
N GLU A 259 -0.51 -15.13 23.98
CA GLU A 259 0.61 -15.78 23.32
C GLU A 259 0.26 -16.22 21.89
N VAL A 260 1.27 -16.19 21.03
CA VAL A 260 1.25 -16.78 19.69
C VAL A 260 2.48 -17.67 19.56
N THR A 261 2.28 -18.94 19.25
CA THR A 261 3.36 -19.93 19.09
C THR A 261 3.51 -20.32 17.63
N ILE A 262 4.71 -20.14 17.08
CA ILE A 262 5.07 -20.42 15.69
C ILE A 262 6.27 -21.35 15.72
N GLY A 263 6.06 -22.63 15.42
CA GLY A 263 7.11 -23.64 15.55
C GLY A 263 7.59 -23.70 17.00
N ASP A 264 8.90 -23.49 17.19
CA ASP A 264 9.54 -23.50 18.50
C ASP A 264 9.54 -22.11 19.19
N GLU A 265 9.06 -21.06 18.51
CA GLU A 265 9.04 -19.70 19.03
C GLU A 265 7.69 -19.35 19.69
N THR A 266 7.71 -18.71 20.86
CA THR A 266 6.52 -18.13 21.48
C THR A 266 6.66 -16.62 21.68
N ILE A 267 5.73 -15.89 21.08
CA ILE A 267 5.59 -14.43 21.18
C ILE A 267 4.50 -14.14 22.21
N LYS A 268 4.82 -13.38 23.27
CA LYS A 268 3.89 -13.09 24.36
C LYS A 268 3.39 -11.65 24.33
N ASN A 269 2.20 -11.41 24.89
CA ASN A 269 1.63 -10.09 25.13
C ASN A 269 1.59 -9.19 23.89
N SER A 270 1.11 -9.75 22.77
CA SER A 270 0.99 -9.02 21.49
C SER A 270 -0.34 -8.28 21.38
N ILE A 271 -0.37 -7.26 20.53
CA ILE A 271 -1.63 -6.67 20.05
C ILE A 271 -1.77 -7.07 18.59
N LEU A 272 -2.74 -7.91 18.29
CA LEU A 272 -2.98 -8.42 16.94
C LEU A 272 -4.14 -7.66 16.28
N LYS A 273 -4.03 -7.45 14.97
CA LYS A 273 -5.17 -7.00 14.16
C LYS A 273 -6.15 -8.15 13.99
N ILE A 274 -7.42 -7.88 14.22
CA ILE A 274 -8.53 -8.82 14.03
C ILE A 274 -9.35 -8.30 12.86
N GLY A 275 -9.61 -9.13 11.85
CA GLY A 275 -10.35 -8.72 10.65
C GLY A 275 -11.57 -9.59 10.39
N ASP A 276 -12.66 -8.97 9.95
CA ASP A 276 -13.85 -9.67 9.46
C ASP A 276 -13.65 -10.12 8.00
N PHE A 277 -12.76 -11.10 7.82
CA PHE A 277 -12.45 -11.71 6.53
C PHE A 277 -12.48 -13.24 6.64
N HIS A 278 -12.61 -13.89 5.48
CA HIS A 278 -12.55 -15.34 5.34
C HIS A 278 -11.52 -15.72 4.26
N MET A 279 -10.73 -16.76 4.52
CA MET A 279 -9.85 -17.37 3.52
C MET A 279 -10.08 -18.88 3.53
N ASP A 280 -10.11 -19.50 2.36
CA ASP A 280 -10.43 -20.93 2.22
C ASP A 280 -9.40 -21.85 2.91
N ASP A 281 -8.13 -21.45 2.90
CA ASP A 281 -6.99 -22.28 3.31
C ASP A 281 -6.25 -21.72 4.55
N ALA A 282 -6.73 -20.63 5.16
CA ALA A 282 -6.09 -20.01 6.33
C ALA A 282 -7.07 -19.25 7.23
N ASP A 283 -6.74 -19.18 8.51
CA ASP A 283 -7.44 -18.43 9.54
C ASP A 283 -6.71 -17.12 9.92
N MET A 284 -5.41 -17.07 9.67
CA MET A 284 -4.49 -16.02 10.08
C MET A 284 -3.53 -15.66 8.94
N LEU A 285 -3.21 -14.38 8.83
CA LEU A 285 -2.08 -13.86 8.07
C LEU A 285 -0.92 -13.62 9.05
N ILE A 286 0.26 -14.13 8.73
CA ILE A 286 1.53 -13.74 9.35
C ILE A 286 2.27 -12.89 8.32
N GLY A 287 2.30 -11.60 8.59
CA GLY A 287 2.59 -10.58 7.60
C GLY A 287 4.03 -10.05 7.63
N ILE A 288 4.21 -8.93 6.93
CA ILE A 288 5.46 -8.19 6.79
C ILE A 288 6.13 -7.85 8.13
N ASP A 289 5.35 -7.67 9.20
CA ASP A 289 5.85 -7.42 10.54
C ASP A 289 6.62 -8.60 11.14
N PHE A 290 6.22 -9.84 10.83
CA PHE A 290 7.02 -11.01 11.18
C PHE A 290 8.29 -11.07 10.33
N PHE A 291 8.19 -10.87 9.01
CA PHE A 291 9.33 -10.93 8.09
C PHE A 291 10.34 -9.78 8.25
N LEU A 292 9.95 -8.65 8.84
CA LEU A 292 10.87 -7.55 9.20
C LEU A 292 11.61 -7.81 10.51
N SER A 293 11.00 -8.62 11.39
CA SER A 293 11.53 -8.95 12.70
C SER A 293 12.25 -10.31 12.72
N HIS A 294 12.22 -11.06 11.61
CA HIS A 294 12.89 -12.36 11.46
C HIS A 294 13.60 -12.46 10.13
N ARG A 295 14.69 -13.24 10.10
CA ARG A 295 15.27 -13.76 8.86
C ARG A 295 14.75 -15.17 8.66
N VAL A 296 14.16 -15.44 7.51
CA VAL A 296 13.36 -16.65 7.26
C VAL A 296 13.89 -17.38 6.03
N TYR A 297 14.18 -18.68 6.13
CA TYR A 297 14.47 -19.56 5.00
C TYR A 297 13.34 -20.57 4.84
N VAL A 298 12.77 -20.65 3.64
CA VAL A 298 11.70 -21.57 3.29
C VAL A 298 12.26 -22.67 2.39
N SER A 299 12.43 -23.87 2.94
CA SER A 299 12.87 -25.05 2.19
C SER A 299 11.70 -25.85 1.66
N LYS A 300 11.61 -25.94 0.33
CA LYS A 300 10.55 -26.68 -0.36
C LYS A 300 10.81 -28.18 -0.36
N SER A 301 12.06 -28.58 -0.54
CA SER A 301 12.46 -29.98 -0.56
C SER A 301 12.27 -30.65 0.80
N ARG A 302 12.68 -29.95 1.87
CA ARG A 302 12.53 -30.43 3.26
C ARG A 302 11.14 -30.17 3.84
N ARG A 303 10.34 -29.31 3.20
CA ARG A 303 9.03 -28.85 3.69
C ARG A 303 9.15 -28.29 5.10
N ARG A 304 10.12 -27.41 5.29
CA ARG A 304 10.42 -26.76 6.56
C ARG A 304 10.74 -25.29 6.34
N MET A 305 10.40 -24.50 7.33
CA MET A 305 10.83 -23.12 7.46
C MET A 305 11.80 -23.04 8.64
N PHE A 306 12.88 -22.28 8.47
CA PHE A 306 13.88 -21.99 9.48
C PHE A 306 13.93 -20.49 9.68
N PHE A 307 13.95 -20.01 10.92
CA PHE A 307 14.02 -18.58 11.17
C PHE A 307 14.72 -18.23 12.49
N THR A 308 15.25 -17.02 12.52
CA THR A 308 15.90 -16.42 13.71
C THR A 308 15.35 -15.03 13.94
N TYR A 309 15.24 -14.61 15.19
CA TYR A 309 14.84 -13.25 15.52
C TYR A 309 15.91 -12.21 15.12
N ALA A 310 15.50 -11.21 14.35
CA ALA A 310 16.31 -10.12 13.82
C ALA A 310 16.03 -8.77 14.52
N GLY A 311 15.25 -8.79 15.60
CA GLY A 311 14.95 -7.61 16.42
C GLY A 311 13.74 -6.81 15.96
N GLY A 312 13.14 -6.07 16.88
CA GLY A 312 11.97 -5.22 16.63
C GLY A 312 10.63 -5.86 17.06
N PRO A 313 9.54 -5.08 17.11
CA PRO A 313 8.25 -5.61 17.52
C PRO A 313 7.72 -6.67 16.55
N VAL A 314 7.12 -7.74 17.09
CA VAL A 314 6.32 -8.69 16.32
C VAL A 314 4.84 -8.38 16.54
N PHE A 315 4.02 -8.43 15.49
CA PHE A 315 2.56 -8.12 15.48
C PHE A 315 2.14 -6.69 15.88
N SER A 316 3.06 -5.89 16.42
CA SER A 316 2.75 -4.65 17.15
C SER A 316 3.39 -3.39 16.56
N LEU A 317 3.80 -3.41 15.27
CA LEU A 317 4.50 -2.28 14.62
C LEU A 317 3.79 -0.91 14.74
N ASP A 318 2.46 -0.88 14.87
CA ASP A 318 1.68 0.38 15.00
C ASP A 318 1.41 0.79 16.45
N THR A 319 1.45 -0.18 17.37
CA THR A 319 0.92 -0.04 18.73
C THR A 319 2.00 -0.17 19.79
N ALA A 320 3.22 -0.54 19.40
CA ALA A 320 4.34 -0.71 20.31
C ALA A 320 4.80 0.65 20.85
N THR A 321 4.60 0.88 22.15
CA THR A 321 5.36 1.87 22.91
C THR A 321 6.80 1.37 23.05
N PRO A 322 7.84 2.23 22.95
CA PRO A 322 9.21 1.83 23.28
C PRO A 322 9.28 1.11 24.64
N GLY A 323 9.78 -0.12 24.66
CA GLY A 323 9.87 -0.96 25.87
C GLY A 323 8.69 -1.90 26.16
N GLN A 324 7.61 -1.83 25.39
CA GLN A 324 6.44 -2.74 25.51
C GLN A 324 6.22 -3.62 24.27
N ALA A 325 7.14 -3.55 23.29
CA ALA A 325 7.06 -4.33 22.06
C ALA A 325 7.11 -5.83 22.36
N ALA A 326 6.17 -6.59 21.79
CA ALA A 326 6.23 -8.04 21.85
C ALA A 326 7.47 -8.53 21.10
N ALA A 327 8.32 -9.28 21.81
CA ALA A 327 9.50 -9.95 21.29
C ALA A 327 9.44 -11.42 21.73
N PRO A 328 10.17 -12.32 21.04
CA PRO A 328 10.29 -13.71 21.44
C PRO A 328 10.81 -13.84 22.89
N ALA A 329 10.27 -14.80 23.64
CA ALA A 329 10.53 -14.91 25.08
C ALA A 329 11.97 -15.30 25.46
N ALA A 330 12.79 -15.74 24.50
CA ALA A 330 14.19 -16.11 24.72
C ALA A 330 14.97 -16.05 23.40
N GLU A 331 15.66 -14.94 23.08
CA GLU A 331 16.75 -14.98 22.08
C GLU A 331 17.62 -13.70 22.04
N GLU A 332 18.95 -13.89 22.09
CA GLU A 332 19.95 -12.89 21.69
C GLU A 332 20.05 -12.89 20.15
N GLY A 333 19.51 -11.86 19.49
CA GLY A 333 19.41 -11.77 18.03
C GLY A 333 20.72 -12.05 17.30
N ALA A 334 20.64 -12.64 16.10
CA ALA A 334 21.80 -13.06 15.30
C ALA A 334 22.85 -11.95 15.10
N ALA A 335 24.13 -12.33 14.94
CA ALA A 335 25.19 -11.35 14.69
C ALA A 335 24.83 -10.54 13.43
N VAL A 336 24.71 -9.23 13.57
CA VAL A 336 24.26 -8.35 12.49
C VAL A 336 25.41 -8.19 11.49
N GLU A 337 25.31 -8.84 10.33
CA GLU A 337 26.24 -8.58 9.22
C GLU A 337 26.09 -7.12 8.80
N GLN A 338 27.19 -6.37 8.83
CA GLN A 338 27.16 -4.96 8.45
C GLN A 338 27.04 -4.85 6.92
N PRO A 339 26.20 -3.95 6.40
CA PRO A 339 26.15 -3.63 4.99
C PRO A 339 27.53 -3.29 4.43
N LYS A 340 27.81 -3.77 3.22
CA LYS A 340 29.12 -3.63 2.57
C LYS A 340 29.21 -2.38 1.69
N ASP A 341 28.08 -1.78 1.37
CA ASP A 341 27.95 -0.66 0.42
C ASP A 341 26.85 0.33 0.83
N ALA A 342 26.83 1.49 0.17
CA ALA A 342 25.85 2.55 0.42
C ALA A 342 24.40 2.04 0.25
N ALA A 343 24.16 1.21 -0.77
CA ALA A 343 22.85 0.66 -1.07
C ALA A 343 22.34 -0.28 0.03
N GLY A 344 23.21 -1.11 0.60
CA GLY A 344 22.87 -1.98 1.74
C GLY A 344 22.55 -1.17 2.99
N TYR A 345 23.32 -0.11 3.28
CA TYR A 345 22.99 0.81 4.38
C TYR A 345 21.63 1.48 4.15
N ALA A 346 21.35 1.99 2.94
CA ALA A 346 20.07 2.61 2.63
C ALA A 346 18.88 1.64 2.80
N ARG A 347 19.04 0.39 2.35
CA ARG A 347 18.00 -0.65 2.50
C ARG A 347 17.75 -1.03 3.95
N ARG A 348 18.81 -1.22 4.75
CA ARG A 348 18.69 -1.50 6.19
C ARG A 348 18.09 -0.31 6.95
N GLY A 349 18.50 0.91 6.61
CA GLY A 349 17.90 2.14 7.14
C GLY A 349 16.40 2.25 6.84
N ALA A 350 15.98 1.91 5.63
CA ALA A 350 14.57 1.84 5.27
C ALA A 350 13.79 0.78 6.07
N ALA A 351 14.40 -0.39 6.31
CA ALA A 351 13.82 -1.43 7.18
C ALA A 351 13.73 -0.98 8.65
N PHE A 352 14.72 -0.24 9.15
CA PHE A 352 14.64 0.39 10.47
C PHE A 352 13.51 1.42 10.54
N ALA A 353 13.34 2.25 9.51
CA ALA A 353 12.26 3.23 9.45
C ALA A 353 10.88 2.54 9.44
N ALA A 354 10.75 1.43 8.69
CA ALA A 354 9.53 0.62 8.63
C ALA A 354 9.14 0.06 10.01
N ARG A 355 10.11 -0.37 10.82
CA ARG A 355 9.87 -0.83 12.21
C ARG A 355 9.78 0.28 13.26
N LYS A 356 9.76 1.55 12.84
CA LYS A 356 9.79 2.74 13.71
C LYS A 356 11.08 2.93 14.52
N ALA A 357 12.17 2.24 14.18
CA ALA A 357 13.48 2.46 14.77
C ALA A 357 14.17 3.66 14.09
N LEU A 358 13.66 4.87 14.33
CA LEU A 358 14.04 6.07 13.57
C LEU A 358 15.50 6.50 13.77
N ALA A 359 16.08 6.31 14.95
CA ALA A 359 17.48 6.67 15.21
C ALA A 359 18.47 5.75 14.48
N PRO A 360 18.37 4.40 14.57
CA PRO A 360 19.13 3.51 13.70
C PRO A 360 18.89 3.73 12.20
N ALA A 361 17.65 4.04 11.80
CA ALA A 361 17.33 4.36 10.41
C ALA A 361 18.12 5.58 9.91
N LEU A 362 18.15 6.65 10.71
CA LEU A 362 18.88 7.87 10.39
C LEU A 362 20.38 7.61 10.27
N ALA A 363 20.98 6.86 11.22
CA ALA A 363 22.41 6.53 11.18
C ALA A 363 22.82 5.74 9.93
N ASP A 364 22.01 4.76 9.53
CA ASP A 364 22.26 4.00 8.30
C ASP A 364 22.09 4.86 7.04
N LEU A 365 21.09 5.74 7.00
CA LEU A 365 20.86 6.64 5.87
C LEU A 365 21.93 7.74 5.77
N ASP A 366 22.43 8.23 6.90
CA ASP A 366 23.61 9.11 6.94
C ASP A 366 24.80 8.41 6.32
N ARG A 367 25.07 7.17 6.72
CA ARG A 367 26.18 6.40 6.16
C ARG A 367 26.01 6.13 4.66
N ALA A 368 24.79 5.86 4.20
CA ALA A 368 24.50 5.71 2.78
C ALA A 368 24.78 7.00 1.99
N CYS A 369 24.35 8.15 2.50
CA CYS A 369 24.60 9.46 1.88
C CYS A 369 26.10 9.83 1.88
N GLU A 370 26.85 9.46 2.92
CA GLU A 370 28.30 9.66 2.96
C GLU A 370 29.05 8.81 1.93
N LEU A 371 28.65 7.55 1.79
CA LEU A 371 29.30 6.59 0.88
C LEU A 371 28.96 6.85 -0.60
N ALA A 372 27.79 7.43 -0.88
CA ALA A 372 27.32 7.75 -2.22
C ALA A 372 26.52 9.08 -2.21
N PRO A 373 27.21 10.23 -2.18
CA PRO A 373 26.59 11.55 -2.03
C PRO A 373 25.87 12.05 -3.29
N ASP A 374 25.93 11.31 -4.38
CA ASP A 374 25.33 11.61 -5.68
C ASP A 374 24.01 10.85 -5.93
N VAL A 375 23.57 10.00 -5.00
CA VAL A 375 22.34 9.21 -5.12
C VAL A 375 21.16 9.96 -4.47
N ALA A 376 20.28 10.53 -5.30
CA ALA A 376 19.12 11.31 -4.86
C ALA A 376 18.19 10.55 -3.88
N ASP A 377 17.93 9.27 -4.15
CA ASP A 377 17.05 8.41 -3.35
C ASP A 377 17.45 8.33 -1.88
N TYR A 378 18.75 8.39 -1.55
CA TYR A 378 19.22 8.25 -0.17
C TYR A 378 18.84 9.48 0.65
N PHE A 379 18.96 10.67 0.06
CA PHE A 379 18.50 11.92 0.67
C PHE A 379 16.98 11.92 0.82
N LEU A 380 16.22 11.48 -0.19
CA LEU A 380 14.76 11.40 -0.06
C LEU A 380 14.35 10.48 1.10
N ARG A 381 14.95 9.30 1.23
CA ARG A 381 14.68 8.37 2.33
C ARG A 381 15.06 8.94 3.68
N ARG A 382 16.17 9.67 3.76
CA ARG A 382 16.55 10.38 5.00
C ARG A 382 15.55 11.48 5.35
N ALA A 383 15.04 12.21 4.34
CA ALA A 383 14.00 13.20 4.54
C ALA A 383 12.71 12.58 5.11
N GLU A 384 12.30 11.38 4.65
CA GLU A 384 11.16 10.65 5.20
C GLU A 384 11.33 10.29 6.68
N VAL A 385 12.56 9.93 7.09
CA VAL A 385 12.89 9.70 8.51
C VAL A 385 12.85 11.02 9.29
N HIS A 386 13.39 12.12 8.75
CA HIS A 386 13.28 13.44 9.36
C HIS A 386 11.81 13.89 9.51
N ILE A 387 10.94 13.61 8.54
CA ILE A 387 9.48 13.84 8.63
C ILE A 387 8.90 13.06 9.82
N ALA A 388 9.23 11.78 9.96
CA ALA A 388 8.76 10.95 11.07
C ALA A 388 9.27 11.47 12.43
N LEU A 389 10.45 12.08 12.46
CA LEU A 389 11.04 12.77 13.62
C LEU A 389 10.51 14.20 13.82
N LYS A 390 9.61 14.69 12.95
CA LYS A 390 9.08 16.07 12.94
C LYS A 390 10.15 17.15 12.70
N GLN A 391 11.27 16.78 12.10
CA GLN A 391 12.42 17.63 11.74
C GLN A 391 12.21 18.21 10.32
N SER A 392 11.29 19.15 10.20
CA SER A 392 10.84 19.66 8.89
C SER A 392 11.93 20.39 8.10
N SER A 393 12.81 21.12 8.80
CA SER A 393 13.90 21.88 8.18
C SER A 393 14.95 20.96 7.56
N GLU A 394 15.29 19.88 8.26
CA GLU A 394 16.21 18.84 7.83
C GLU A 394 15.63 18.05 6.65
N ALA A 395 14.36 17.65 6.75
CA ALA A 395 13.65 16.99 5.66
C ALA A 395 13.65 17.83 4.37
N LEU A 396 13.33 19.13 4.46
CA LEU A 396 13.32 20.01 3.30
C LEU A 396 14.72 20.22 2.70
N ARG A 397 15.77 20.24 3.54
CA ARG A 397 17.16 20.30 3.06
C ARG A 397 17.51 19.07 2.22
N ASP A 398 17.16 17.89 2.70
CA ASP A 398 17.40 16.64 2.00
C ASP A 398 16.58 16.53 0.72
N VAL A 399 15.31 16.92 0.74
CA VAL A 399 14.45 16.99 -0.45
C VAL A 399 15.06 17.93 -1.51
N ASN A 400 15.58 19.09 -1.09
CA ASN A 400 16.25 20.01 -2.01
C ASN A 400 17.56 19.44 -2.56
N THR A 401 18.29 18.63 -1.79
CA THR A 401 19.46 17.92 -2.29
C THR A 401 19.09 16.84 -3.28
N ALA A 402 18.07 16.02 -2.98
CA ALA A 402 17.54 15.02 -3.89
C ALA A 402 17.14 15.64 -5.24
N LEU A 403 16.43 16.77 -5.23
CA LEU A 403 16.01 17.47 -6.45
C LEU A 403 17.13 18.19 -7.21
N ARG A 404 18.26 18.47 -6.55
CA ARG A 404 19.46 18.99 -7.21
C ARG A 404 20.22 17.87 -7.94
N LEU A 405 20.24 16.67 -7.35
CA LEU A 405 20.88 15.48 -7.91
C LEU A 405 20.03 14.88 -9.04
N ASP A 406 18.72 14.75 -8.82
CA ASP A 406 17.74 14.32 -9.81
C ASP A 406 16.57 15.33 -9.89
N PRO A 407 16.66 16.30 -10.81
CA PRO A 407 15.57 17.22 -11.08
C PRO A 407 14.33 16.57 -11.69
N THR A 408 14.28 15.27 -11.95
CA THR A 408 13.07 14.57 -12.42
C THR A 408 12.41 13.73 -11.34
N HIS A 409 13.00 13.67 -10.14
CA HIS A 409 12.51 12.84 -9.04
C HIS A 409 11.08 13.23 -8.60
N ALA A 410 10.09 12.45 -9.03
CA ALA A 410 8.68 12.76 -8.84
C ALA A 410 8.28 12.88 -7.36
N GLN A 411 8.63 11.89 -6.55
CA GLN A 411 8.29 11.87 -5.12
C GLN A 411 8.94 13.00 -4.32
N ALA A 412 10.21 13.31 -4.56
CA ALA A 412 10.90 14.42 -3.91
C ALA A 412 10.24 15.77 -4.26
N ARG A 413 9.84 15.96 -5.52
CA ARG A 413 9.14 17.17 -5.98
C ARG A 413 7.75 17.30 -5.38
N LEU A 414 6.99 16.21 -5.36
CA LEU A 414 5.67 16.17 -4.74
C LEU A 414 5.76 16.50 -3.23
N LEU A 415 6.76 15.96 -2.54
CA LEU A 415 7.00 16.23 -1.13
C LEU A 415 7.36 17.71 -0.89
N ARG A 416 8.21 18.31 -1.74
CA ARG A 416 8.53 19.74 -1.66
C ARG A 416 7.31 20.62 -1.89
N ALA A 417 6.51 20.31 -2.93
CA ALA A 417 5.27 21.03 -3.21
C ALA A 417 4.32 20.98 -2.00
N GLY A 418 4.19 19.81 -1.35
CA GLY A 418 3.41 19.65 -0.13
C GLY A 418 3.92 20.50 1.03
N TYR A 419 5.24 20.54 1.26
CA TYR A 419 5.83 21.42 2.26
C TYR A 419 5.52 22.89 2.00
N ARG A 420 5.79 23.35 0.77
CA ARG A 420 5.56 24.74 0.35
C ARG A 420 4.10 25.16 0.45
N ALA A 421 3.18 24.29 0.04
CA ALA A 421 1.75 24.54 0.15
C ALA A 421 1.29 24.70 1.61
N ASN A 422 1.94 24.02 2.57
CA ASN A 422 1.62 24.12 3.99
C ASN A 422 2.34 25.27 4.71
N THR A 423 3.46 25.77 4.17
CA THR A 423 4.21 26.92 4.70
C THR A 423 3.88 28.23 3.98
N ASP A 424 2.76 28.27 3.25
CA ASP A 424 2.25 29.42 2.48
C ASP A 424 3.18 29.94 1.36
N ASP A 425 4.15 29.13 0.90
CA ASP A 425 4.90 29.36 -0.34
C ASP A 425 4.07 28.84 -1.52
N ARG A 426 2.97 29.53 -1.81
CA ARG A 426 1.99 29.10 -2.83
C ARG A 426 2.60 29.06 -4.22
N ASP A 427 3.38 30.07 -4.59
CA ASP A 427 4.00 30.17 -5.92
C ASP A 427 5.04 29.07 -6.11
N GLY A 428 5.92 28.83 -5.13
CA GLY A 428 6.89 27.74 -5.20
C GLY A 428 6.24 26.36 -5.24
N ALA A 429 5.10 26.17 -4.57
CA ALA A 429 4.33 24.94 -4.64
C ALA A 429 3.72 24.72 -6.04
N LEU A 430 3.17 25.79 -6.65
CA LEU A 430 2.64 25.74 -8.01
C LEU A 430 3.74 25.45 -9.03
N ASP A 431 4.91 26.07 -8.91
CA ASP A 431 6.08 25.81 -9.77
C ASP A 431 6.51 24.34 -9.70
N ASP A 432 6.58 23.77 -8.49
CA ASP A 432 6.89 22.36 -8.30
C ASP A 432 5.84 21.46 -8.94
N LEU A 433 4.55 21.73 -8.75
CA LEU A 433 3.50 20.91 -9.35
C LEU A 433 3.50 21.01 -10.88
N GLN A 434 3.76 22.19 -11.45
CA GLN A 434 3.87 22.36 -12.90
C GLN A 434 5.08 21.65 -13.49
N ALA A 435 6.22 21.68 -12.80
CA ALA A 435 7.40 20.93 -13.20
C ALA A 435 7.13 19.41 -13.11
N LEU A 436 6.39 18.97 -12.09
CA LEU A 436 6.01 17.58 -11.91
C LEU A 436 5.08 17.09 -13.02
N ASP A 437 4.06 17.87 -13.37
CA ASP A 437 3.08 17.54 -14.41
C ASP A 437 3.73 17.27 -15.77
N LYS A 438 4.79 18.02 -16.10
CA LYS A 438 5.58 17.83 -17.32
C LYS A 438 6.45 16.57 -17.30
N ALA A 439 6.80 16.08 -16.11
CA ALA A 439 7.75 14.98 -15.94
C ALA A 439 7.08 13.60 -15.83
N VAL A 440 5.81 13.53 -15.42
CA VAL A 440 5.12 12.26 -15.15
C VAL A 440 4.09 11.87 -16.21
N ALA A 441 3.90 10.57 -16.42
CA ALA A 441 2.92 10.05 -17.37
C ALA A 441 1.48 10.32 -16.90
N PRO A 442 0.47 10.44 -17.80
CA PRO A 442 -0.95 10.58 -17.44
C PRO A 442 -1.48 9.50 -16.48
N GLN A 443 -0.91 8.31 -16.52
CA GLN A 443 -1.30 7.18 -15.69
C GLN A 443 -0.57 7.13 -14.35
N ASP A 444 0.33 8.08 -14.06
CA ASP A 444 1.16 8.01 -12.86
C ASP A 444 0.33 8.24 -11.58
N HIS A 445 0.55 7.40 -10.58
CA HIS A 445 -0.11 7.45 -9.28
C HIS A 445 0.00 8.82 -8.58
N VAL A 446 1.10 9.57 -8.79
CA VAL A 446 1.30 10.88 -8.12
C VAL A 446 0.24 11.90 -8.49
N ARG A 447 -0.46 11.72 -9.62
CA ARG A 447 -1.48 12.66 -10.09
C ARG A 447 -2.66 12.79 -9.14
N ARG A 448 -2.99 11.72 -8.41
CA ARG A 448 -4.00 11.79 -7.34
C ARG A 448 -3.62 12.83 -6.28
N ASP A 449 -2.36 12.76 -5.84
CA ASP A 449 -1.82 13.63 -4.78
C ASP A 449 -1.55 15.04 -5.30
N MET A 450 -1.16 15.20 -6.58
CA MET A 450 -1.09 16.50 -7.25
C MET A 450 -2.46 17.19 -7.27
N GLY A 451 -3.53 16.46 -7.60
CA GLY A 451 -4.89 17.02 -7.58
C GLY A 451 -5.28 17.54 -6.19
N ARG A 452 -4.92 16.81 -5.13
CA ARG A 452 -5.12 17.25 -3.75
C ARG A 452 -4.32 18.51 -3.42
N LEU A 453 -3.07 18.60 -3.85
CA LEU A 453 -2.24 19.79 -3.62
C LEU A 453 -2.76 21.01 -4.40
N TYR A 454 -3.15 20.85 -5.66
CA TYR A 454 -3.80 21.92 -6.42
C TYR A 454 -5.10 22.39 -5.76
N ARG A 455 -5.90 21.48 -5.19
CA ARG A 455 -7.08 21.85 -4.41
C ARG A 455 -6.74 22.72 -3.19
N ILE A 456 -5.69 22.37 -2.43
CA ILE A 456 -5.21 23.16 -1.28
C ILE A 456 -4.74 24.55 -1.74
N LEU A 457 -4.13 24.62 -2.93
CA LEU A 457 -3.69 25.86 -3.56
C LEU A 457 -4.82 26.63 -4.27
N ASP A 458 -6.08 26.24 -4.06
CA ASP A 458 -7.27 26.85 -4.66
C ASP A 458 -7.26 26.88 -6.21
N ARG A 459 -6.59 25.90 -6.81
CA ARG A 459 -6.50 25.68 -8.26
C ARG A 459 -7.36 24.49 -8.65
N GLN A 460 -8.68 24.66 -8.50
CA GLN A 460 -9.65 23.59 -8.75
C GLN A 460 -9.64 23.11 -10.21
N ASP A 461 -9.35 24.02 -11.13
CA ASP A 461 -9.18 23.75 -12.57
C ASP A 461 -8.08 22.71 -12.81
N LEU A 462 -6.91 22.93 -12.20
CA LEU A 462 -5.78 22.00 -12.29
C LEU A 462 -6.01 20.73 -11.48
N ALA A 463 -6.70 20.81 -10.35
CA ALA A 463 -7.08 19.63 -9.56
C ALA A 463 -7.93 18.65 -10.38
N VAL A 464 -8.99 19.16 -11.04
CA VAL A 464 -9.86 18.36 -11.92
C VAL A 464 -9.05 17.73 -13.07
N LEU A 465 -8.12 18.47 -13.67
CA LEU A 465 -7.25 17.94 -14.73
C LEU A 465 -6.43 16.73 -14.24
N GLN A 466 -5.81 16.83 -13.07
CA GLN A 466 -4.99 15.74 -12.53
C GLN A 466 -5.83 14.51 -12.18
N TRP A 467 -7.02 14.70 -11.59
CA TRP A 467 -7.92 13.57 -11.32
C TRP A 467 -8.53 12.97 -12.58
N ASN A 468 -8.73 13.74 -13.66
CA ASN A 468 -9.14 13.19 -14.95
C ASN A 468 -8.09 12.21 -15.49
N HIS A 469 -6.82 12.61 -15.48
CA HIS A 469 -5.70 11.75 -15.86
C HIS A 469 -5.65 10.49 -15.01
N TRP A 470 -5.69 10.63 -13.68
CA TRP A 470 -5.63 9.49 -12.77
C TRP A 470 -6.82 8.53 -12.96
N ILE A 471 -8.07 9.02 -12.89
CA ILE A 471 -9.27 8.18 -12.94
C ILE A 471 -9.30 7.34 -14.24
N ALA A 472 -8.78 7.85 -15.36
CA ALA A 472 -8.73 7.13 -16.64
C ALA A 472 -8.06 5.75 -16.55
N ALA A 473 -6.97 5.64 -15.79
CA ALA A 473 -6.19 4.41 -15.63
C ALA A 473 -6.47 3.63 -14.33
N HIS A 474 -7.28 4.20 -13.42
CA HIS A 474 -7.45 3.72 -12.04
C HIS A 474 -8.91 3.34 -11.69
N ARG A 475 -9.69 2.92 -12.69
CA ARG A 475 -11.13 2.59 -12.56
C ARG A 475 -11.44 1.49 -11.52
N ASN A 476 -10.45 0.65 -11.20
CA ASN A 476 -10.60 -0.49 -10.30
C ASN A 476 -10.07 -0.24 -8.89
N GLN A 477 -9.51 0.94 -8.63
CA GLN A 477 -8.92 1.28 -7.33
C GLN A 477 -9.96 1.34 -6.21
N VAL A 478 -9.57 0.86 -5.04
CA VAL A 478 -10.41 0.94 -3.83
C VAL A 478 -10.69 2.38 -3.41
N ASP A 479 -9.71 3.28 -3.53
CA ASP A 479 -9.81 4.70 -3.16
C ASP A 479 -10.41 5.59 -4.27
N LEU A 480 -10.86 4.99 -5.38
CA LEU A 480 -11.50 5.74 -6.47
C LEU A 480 -12.69 6.57 -5.98
N HIS A 481 -13.46 6.08 -5.00
CA HIS A 481 -14.60 6.82 -4.45
C HIS A 481 -14.18 8.17 -3.83
N GLU A 482 -13.00 8.27 -3.23
CA GLU A 482 -12.49 9.52 -2.67
C GLU A 482 -12.16 10.51 -3.79
N VAL A 483 -11.48 10.04 -4.83
CA VAL A 483 -11.06 10.86 -5.97
C VAL A 483 -12.26 11.33 -6.79
N LEU A 484 -13.27 10.47 -6.98
CA LEU A 484 -14.53 10.84 -7.61
C LEU A 484 -15.24 11.95 -6.82
N ASN A 485 -15.32 11.82 -5.50
CA ASN A 485 -15.91 12.87 -4.67
C ASN A 485 -15.12 14.18 -4.74
N GLU A 486 -13.79 14.12 -4.65
CA GLU A 486 -12.93 15.31 -4.72
C GLU A 486 -13.08 16.02 -6.09
N ARG A 487 -13.17 15.26 -7.18
CA ARG A 487 -13.46 15.81 -8.51
C ARG A 487 -14.88 16.38 -8.61
N CYS A 488 -15.88 15.70 -8.05
CA CYS A 488 -17.26 16.19 -7.97
C CYS A 488 -17.32 17.55 -7.26
N TRP A 489 -16.68 17.64 -6.09
CA TRP A 489 -16.58 18.87 -5.31
C TRP A 489 -15.92 20.01 -6.09
N ALA A 490 -14.75 19.76 -6.68
CA ALA A 490 -14.04 20.77 -7.46
C ALA A 490 -14.86 21.26 -8.67
N LYS A 491 -15.56 20.37 -9.36
CA LYS A 491 -16.48 20.72 -10.46
C LYS A 491 -17.69 21.54 -9.96
N ALA A 492 -18.24 21.20 -8.79
CA ALA A 492 -19.32 21.96 -8.17
C ALA A 492 -18.89 23.39 -7.80
N LEU A 493 -17.68 23.54 -7.24
CA LEU A 493 -17.08 24.84 -6.95
C LEU A 493 -16.93 25.68 -8.23
N LEU A 494 -16.35 25.10 -9.28
CA LEU A 494 -16.16 25.76 -10.57
C LEU A 494 -17.47 26.01 -11.34
N GLY A 495 -18.54 25.26 -11.04
CA GLY A 495 -19.80 25.33 -11.78
C GLY A 495 -19.71 24.73 -13.18
N ILE A 496 -18.79 23.79 -13.43
CA ILE A 496 -18.53 23.17 -14.74
C ILE A 496 -18.91 21.69 -14.73
N GLU A 497 -19.27 21.16 -15.90
CA GLU A 497 -19.50 19.71 -16.11
C GLU A 497 -20.41 19.06 -15.03
N LEU A 498 -21.47 19.76 -14.61
CA LEU A 498 -22.29 19.39 -13.45
C LEU A 498 -22.98 18.02 -13.60
N ASP A 499 -23.27 17.58 -14.83
CA ASP A 499 -23.81 16.24 -15.07
C ASP A 499 -22.76 15.15 -14.80
N GLN A 500 -21.50 15.40 -15.14
CA GLN A 500 -20.41 14.49 -14.82
C GLN A 500 -20.08 14.54 -13.33
N ALA A 501 -20.12 15.72 -12.71
CA ALA A 501 -19.95 15.87 -11.27
C ALA A 501 -21.01 15.06 -10.50
N LEU A 502 -22.28 15.13 -10.92
CA LEU A 502 -23.34 14.34 -10.30
C LEU A 502 -23.04 12.83 -10.40
N LYS A 503 -22.66 12.33 -11.58
CA LYS A 503 -22.28 10.92 -11.78
C LYS A 503 -21.12 10.51 -10.87
N ASP A 504 -20.11 11.36 -10.74
CA ASP A 504 -18.96 11.07 -9.87
C ASP A 504 -19.37 10.96 -8.40
N CYS A 505 -20.21 11.89 -7.93
CA CYS A 505 -20.76 11.85 -6.58
C CYS A 505 -21.68 10.65 -6.33
N ASP A 506 -22.50 10.28 -7.32
CA ASP A 506 -23.38 9.12 -7.24
C ASP A 506 -22.57 7.82 -7.16
N GLU A 507 -21.56 7.63 -8.02
CA GLU A 507 -20.68 6.47 -7.96
C GLU A 507 -19.89 6.41 -6.63
N ALA A 508 -19.44 7.55 -6.11
CA ALA A 508 -18.80 7.62 -4.80
C ALA A 508 -19.75 7.17 -3.67
N LEU A 509 -21.03 7.57 -3.72
CA LEU A 509 -22.06 7.17 -2.76
C LEU A 509 -22.54 5.73 -2.91
N GLU A 510 -22.52 5.17 -4.13
CA GLU A 510 -22.77 3.75 -4.37
C GLU A 510 -21.69 2.89 -3.72
N ARG A 511 -20.42 3.29 -3.84
CA ARG A 511 -19.27 2.59 -3.22
C ARG A 511 -19.23 2.78 -1.70
N LYS A 512 -19.53 3.98 -1.22
CA LYS A 512 -19.52 4.35 0.21
C LYS A 512 -20.79 5.07 0.63
N PRO A 513 -21.88 4.33 0.88
CA PRO A 513 -23.14 4.90 1.31
C PRO A 513 -23.00 5.68 2.62
N GLN A 514 -23.81 6.74 2.77
CA GLN A 514 -23.89 7.55 3.99
C GLN A 514 -22.57 8.25 4.38
N THR A 515 -21.73 8.58 3.42
CA THR A 515 -20.55 9.42 3.66
C THR A 515 -20.95 10.89 3.61
N ALA A 516 -20.86 11.59 4.75
CA ALA A 516 -21.30 12.99 4.88
C ALA A 516 -20.65 13.93 3.84
N ALA A 517 -19.35 13.78 3.56
CA ALA A 517 -18.66 14.60 2.56
C ALA A 517 -19.23 14.41 1.14
N TYR A 518 -19.73 13.21 0.84
CA TYR A 518 -20.19 12.86 -0.52
C TYR A 518 -21.61 13.37 -0.74
N LEU A 519 -22.44 13.28 0.29
CA LEU A 519 -23.74 13.94 0.34
C LEU A 519 -23.61 15.46 0.22
N ASP A 520 -22.66 16.06 0.95
CA ASP A 520 -22.38 17.50 0.86
C ASP A 520 -21.99 17.91 -0.57
N SER A 521 -21.01 17.23 -1.17
CA SER A 521 -20.55 17.53 -2.53
C SER A 521 -21.66 17.38 -3.57
N ARG A 522 -22.49 16.33 -3.45
CA ARG A 522 -23.64 16.13 -4.34
C ARG A 522 -24.73 17.19 -4.14
N ALA A 523 -25.00 17.60 -2.91
CA ALA A 523 -25.94 18.68 -2.62
C ALA A 523 -25.51 20.01 -3.27
N TRP A 524 -24.20 20.29 -3.29
CA TRP A 524 -23.65 21.45 -3.99
C TRP A 524 -23.83 21.35 -5.51
N VAL A 525 -23.69 20.16 -6.11
CA VAL A 525 -24.00 19.95 -7.52
C VAL A 525 -25.50 20.17 -7.80
N HIS A 526 -26.39 19.63 -6.97
CA HIS A 526 -27.84 19.86 -7.09
C HIS A 526 -28.20 21.34 -6.97
N LEU A 527 -27.63 22.06 -6.00
CA LEU A 527 -27.81 23.51 -5.86
C LEU A 527 -27.36 24.24 -7.12
N ARG A 528 -26.18 23.90 -7.66
CA ARG A 528 -25.64 24.46 -8.92
C ARG A 528 -26.55 24.24 -10.12
N ARG A 529 -27.25 23.10 -10.15
CA ARG A 529 -28.23 22.74 -11.18
C ARG A 529 -29.63 23.30 -10.93
N GLY A 530 -29.86 23.95 -9.80
CA GLY A 530 -31.17 24.48 -9.41
C GLY A 530 -32.14 23.43 -8.85
N GLU A 531 -31.67 22.23 -8.54
CA GLU A 531 -32.42 21.08 -8.03
C GLU A 531 -32.56 21.19 -6.49
N LEU A 532 -33.32 22.17 -6.05
CA LEU A 532 -33.32 22.62 -4.64
C LEU A 532 -33.80 21.58 -3.64
N ARG A 533 -34.78 20.74 -3.99
CA ARG A 533 -35.30 19.70 -3.09
C ARG A 533 -34.28 18.59 -2.86
N ASP A 534 -33.57 18.18 -3.92
CA ASP A 534 -32.53 17.17 -3.84
C ASP A 534 -31.32 17.70 -3.04
N ALA A 535 -30.93 18.96 -3.30
CA ALA A 535 -29.91 19.65 -2.52
C ALA A 535 -30.25 19.69 -1.02
N LEU A 536 -31.48 20.08 -0.66
CA LEU A 536 -31.94 20.13 0.73
C LEU A 536 -31.85 18.75 1.41
N SER A 537 -32.33 17.70 0.72
CA SER A 537 -32.32 16.32 1.21
C SER A 537 -30.90 15.86 1.55
N ASP A 538 -29.94 16.08 0.66
CA ASP A 538 -28.56 15.65 0.87
C ASP A 538 -27.82 16.51 1.90
N PHE A 539 -28.04 17.83 1.93
CA PHE A 539 -27.51 18.68 3.00
C PHE A 539 -28.02 18.22 4.38
N ASP A 540 -29.32 17.91 4.50
CA ASP A 540 -29.89 17.42 5.75
C ASP A 540 -29.32 16.04 6.15
N ARG A 541 -29.13 15.13 5.19
CA ARG A 541 -28.47 13.83 5.45
C ARG A 541 -27.02 14.02 5.89
N SER A 542 -26.27 14.91 5.24
CA SER A 542 -24.90 15.23 5.59
C SER A 542 -24.80 15.78 7.02
N LEU A 543 -25.67 16.74 7.38
CA LEU A 543 -25.69 17.36 8.70
C LEU A 543 -26.19 16.43 9.81
N ARG A 544 -27.01 15.41 9.49
CA ARG A 544 -27.34 14.35 10.46
C ARG A 544 -26.12 13.52 10.85
N ILE A 545 -25.20 13.29 9.93
CA ILE A 545 -23.97 12.52 10.18
C ILE A 545 -22.89 13.43 10.81
N ARG A 546 -22.70 14.64 10.28
CA ARG A 546 -21.74 15.63 10.78
C ARG A 546 -22.40 17.01 10.92
N PRO A 547 -22.88 17.38 12.11
CA PRO A 547 -23.73 18.57 12.29
C PRO A 547 -22.99 19.92 12.24
N LYS A 548 -21.67 19.94 12.41
CA LYS A 548 -20.86 21.17 12.48
C LYS A 548 -20.00 21.37 11.23
N GLN A 549 -20.65 21.52 10.07
CA GLN A 549 -19.97 21.75 8.80
C GLN A 549 -20.41 23.10 8.21
N ALA A 550 -19.51 24.09 8.23
CA ALA A 550 -19.83 25.46 7.81
C ALA A 550 -20.32 25.56 6.36
N TRP A 551 -19.63 24.91 5.42
CA TRP A 551 -20.03 24.89 4.00
C TRP A 551 -21.41 24.24 3.82
N THR A 552 -21.65 23.09 4.43
CA THR A 552 -22.93 22.38 4.35
C THR A 552 -24.08 23.20 4.92
N LEU A 553 -23.88 23.86 6.08
CA LEU A 553 -24.87 24.78 6.65
C LEU A 553 -25.11 25.97 5.73
N TYR A 554 -24.05 26.54 5.15
CA TYR A 554 -24.16 27.67 4.24
C TYR A 554 -24.99 27.33 2.99
N GLY A 555 -24.67 26.21 2.34
CA GLY A 555 -25.40 25.70 1.18
C GLY A 555 -26.86 25.38 1.51
N ARG A 556 -27.12 24.73 2.65
CA ARG A 556 -28.49 24.47 3.13
C ARG A 556 -29.25 25.76 3.39
N GLY A 557 -28.61 26.77 4.00
CA GLY A 557 -29.20 28.08 4.25
C GLY A 557 -29.67 28.77 2.97
N ILE A 558 -28.84 28.77 1.93
CA ILE A 558 -29.22 29.26 0.59
C ILE A 558 -30.41 28.49 0.04
N VAL A 559 -30.37 27.15 0.08
CA VAL A 559 -31.44 26.30 -0.44
C VAL A 559 -32.77 26.55 0.28
N ARG A 560 -32.76 26.64 1.62
CA ARG A 560 -33.95 26.91 2.45
C ARG A 560 -34.58 28.25 2.12
N ILE A 561 -33.77 29.31 2.02
CA ILE A 561 -34.27 30.64 1.62
C ILE A 561 -34.95 30.57 0.25
N ARG A 562 -34.34 29.89 -0.72
CA ARG A 562 -34.94 29.73 -2.07
C ARG A 562 -36.21 28.88 -2.09
N LEU A 563 -36.40 28.01 -1.11
CA LEU A 563 -37.63 27.22 -0.92
C LEU A 563 -38.68 27.93 -0.06
N GLY A 564 -38.46 29.19 0.34
CA GLY A 564 -39.38 29.99 1.16
C GLY A 564 -39.23 29.79 2.67
N GLN A 565 -38.23 29.02 3.12
CA GLN A 565 -37.91 28.76 4.53
C GLN A 565 -36.87 29.77 5.02
N ALA A 566 -37.23 31.06 4.98
CA ALA A 566 -36.28 32.15 5.17
C ALA A 566 -35.72 32.26 6.59
N GLU A 567 -36.47 31.85 7.61
CA GLU A 567 -36.03 31.91 9.00
C GLU A 567 -35.02 30.78 9.30
N GLU A 568 -35.37 29.55 8.94
CA GLU A 568 -34.51 28.38 9.09
C GLU A 568 -33.23 28.51 8.27
N GLY A 569 -33.32 29.11 7.08
CA GLY A 569 -32.16 29.40 6.26
C GLY A 569 -31.23 30.44 6.87
N ARG A 570 -31.76 31.50 7.50
CA ARG A 570 -30.94 32.49 8.22
C ARG A 570 -30.20 31.88 9.41
N ILE A 571 -30.87 31.02 10.19
CA ILE A 571 -30.25 30.28 11.30
C ILE A 571 -29.06 29.44 10.81
N ASP A 572 -29.19 28.78 9.66
CA ASP A 572 -28.11 27.99 9.08
C ASP A 572 -26.94 28.85 8.62
N LEU A 573 -27.20 29.98 7.95
CA LEU A 573 -26.17 30.91 7.51
C LEU A 573 -25.39 31.50 8.70
N ASP A 574 -26.10 31.88 9.77
CA ASP A 574 -25.46 32.43 10.97
C ASP A 574 -24.63 31.37 11.69
N SER A 575 -25.11 30.13 11.74
CA SER A 575 -24.35 28.99 12.25
C SER A 575 -23.10 28.71 11.41
N ALA A 576 -23.19 28.82 10.09
CA ALA A 576 -22.06 28.67 9.19
C ALA A 576 -20.99 29.75 9.44
N ARG A 577 -21.40 31.02 9.58
CA ARG A 577 -20.52 32.17 9.89
C ARG A 577 -19.88 32.06 11.26
N ALA A 578 -20.59 31.52 12.25
CA ALA A 578 -20.03 31.27 13.57
C ALA A 578 -18.93 30.19 13.54
N LEU A 579 -19.06 29.18 12.67
CA LEU A 579 -18.06 28.12 12.50
C LEU A 579 -16.87 28.55 11.61
N LEU A 580 -17.14 29.34 10.56
CA LEU A 580 -16.13 29.85 9.65
C LEU A 580 -16.46 31.31 9.29
N PRO A 581 -15.87 32.31 9.97
CA PRO A 581 -16.16 33.72 9.73
C PRO A 581 -15.89 34.20 8.30
N SER A 582 -15.00 33.51 7.57
CA SER A 582 -14.67 33.81 6.17
C SER A 582 -15.58 33.12 5.15
N ILE A 583 -16.63 32.40 5.57
CA ILE A 583 -17.44 31.57 4.67
C ILE A 583 -18.06 32.36 3.51
N ASP A 584 -18.62 33.55 3.76
CA ASP A 584 -19.22 34.37 2.70
C ASP A 584 -18.19 34.77 1.64
N ALA A 585 -16.98 35.14 2.05
CA ALA A 585 -15.90 35.48 1.13
C ALA A 585 -15.41 34.22 0.38
N ALA A 586 -15.30 33.09 1.07
CA ALA A 586 -14.86 31.83 0.48
C ALA A 586 -15.84 31.35 -0.61
N THR A 587 -17.15 31.37 -0.33
CA THR A 587 -18.18 30.93 -1.28
C THR A 587 -18.38 31.92 -2.43
N ALA A 588 -18.27 33.23 -2.17
CA ALA A 588 -18.34 34.27 -3.20
C ALA A 588 -17.22 34.14 -4.25
N ARG A 589 -16.00 33.74 -3.86
CA ARG A 589 -14.90 33.48 -4.83
C ARG A 589 -15.22 32.40 -5.86
N HIS A 590 -16.15 31.51 -5.53
CA HIS A 590 -16.64 30.49 -6.45
C HIS A 590 -17.98 30.89 -7.10
N GLY A 591 -18.47 32.12 -6.94
CA GLY A 591 -19.78 32.53 -7.46
C GLY A 591 -20.93 31.79 -6.78
N VAL A 592 -20.81 31.55 -5.47
CA VAL A 592 -21.85 31.04 -4.59
C VAL A 592 -22.09 32.01 -3.44
N SER A 593 -22.52 33.22 -3.71
CA SER A 593 -23.00 34.11 -2.65
C SER A 593 -24.52 33.99 -2.45
N GLN A 594 -25.01 34.29 -1.24
CA GLN A 594 -26.45 34.39 -1.00
C GLN A 594 -27.12 35.37 -1.99
N ALA A 595 -26.43 36.46 -2.34
CA ALA A 595 -26.91 37.45 -3.31
C ALA A 595 -26.98 36.87 -4.73
N ASP A 596 -25.95 36.14 -5.17
CA ASP A 596 -25.89 35.52 -6.51
C ASP A 596 -27.07 34.56 -6.77
N TRP A 597 -27.57 33.96 -5.70
CA TRP A 597 -28.61 32.94 -5.74
C TRP A 597 -30.02 33.46 -5.45
N ALA A 598 -30.16 34.70 -4.97
CA ALA A 598 -31.46 35.36 -4.83
C ALA A 598 -32.12 35.64 -6.19
N GLU A 599 -31.32 35.84 -7.24
CA GLU A 599 -31.79 36.25 -8.57
C GLU A 599 -31.92 35.09 -9.58
N ARG A 600 -31.41 33.89 -9.24
CA ARG A 600 -31.43 32.73 -10.17
C ARG A 600 -32.78 32.00 -10.15
N PRO A 601 -33.38 31.69 -11.32
CA PRO A 601 -34.62 30.91 -11.38
C PRO A 601 -34.43 29.49 -10.84
N ALA A 602 -35.46 28.94 -10.19
CA ALA A 602 -35.46 27.54 -9.75
C ALA A 602 -35.84 26.64 -10.92
N VAL A 603 -35.19 25.49 -11.05
CA VAL A 603 -35.60 24.46 -12.01
C VAL A 603 -36.66 23.60 -11.33
N THR A 604 -37.93 23.88 -11.60
CA THR A 604 -39.03 22.99 -11.24
C THR A 604 -39.04 21.82 -12.22
N LYS A 605 -38.53 20.66 -11.80
CA LYS A 605 -38.91 19.38 -12.41
C LYS A 605 -40.23 18.89 -11.81
#